data_AF-A0A3N5W1N9-F1
#
_entry.id   AF-A0A3N5W1N9-F1
#
_cell.length_a   1.000
_cell.length_b   1.000
_cell.length_c   1.000
_cell.angle_alpha   90.00
_cell.angle_beta   90.00
_cell.angle_gamma   90.00
#
_symmetry.space_group_name_H-M   'P 1'
#
loop_
_entity.id
_entity.type
_entity.pdbx_description
1 polymer ?
#
loop_
_entity_poly.entity_id
_entity_poly.type
_entity_poly.pdbx_seq_one_letter_code
_entity_poly.pdbx_strand_id
1 'polypeptide(L)' 'MSYVIATWKDSRPFAITACKTSNEFQLIPLDSEVALNKIFSHPYRAGAQQILTWINKNDRSLAREELSVCDEARFRK' A
#
# COMPACT_ATOMS: atom_id res chain seq x y z
N MET A 1 -11.12 8.66 -7.97
CA MET A 1 -10.24 8.93 -6.81
C MET A 1 -10.16 7.64 -6.03
N SER A 2 -8.97 7.11 -5.83
CA SER A 2 -8.74 5.84 -5.14
C SER A 2 -7.74 6.07 -4.01
N TYR A 3 -7.82 5.23 -2.98
CA TYR A 3 -6.93 5.26 -1.83
C TYR A 3 -6.03 4.03 -1.83
N VAL A 4 -4.77 4.25 -1.48
CA VAL A 4 -3.73 3.22 -1.44
C VAL A 4 -3.07 3.23 -0.07
N ILE A 5 -2.43 2.13 0.30
CA ILE A 5 -1.65 2.05 1.54
C ILE A 5 -0.18 2.08 1.15
N ALA A 6 0.51 3.13 1.59
CA ALA A 6 1.85 3.48 1.15
C ALA A 6 2.73 4.00 2.29
N THR A 7 4.03 3.90 2.09
CA THR A 7 5.07 4.43 2.98
C THR A 7 6.21 5.03 2.17
N TRP A 8 7.00 5.88 2.81
CA TRP A 8 8.15 6.54 2.23
C TRP A 8 9.38 6.04 2.94
N LYS A 9 10.25 5.36 2.19
CA LYS A 9 11.51 4.82 2.70
C LYS A 9 12.63 5.37 1.84
N ASP A 10 13.63 5.99 2.47
CA ASP A 10 14.77 6.60 1.78
C ASP A 10 14.36 7.55 0.64
N SER A 11 13.35 8.39 0.88
CA SER A 11 12.75 9.31 -0.09
C SER A 11 12.11 8.65 -1.33
N ARG A 12 11.89 7.33 -1.31
CA ARG A 12 11.20 6.58 -2.36
C ARG A 12 9.83 6.11 -1.87
N PRO A 13 8.79 6.24 -2.71
CA PRO A 13 7.46 5.73 -2.37
C PRO A 13 7.41 4.21 -2.53
N PHE A 14 6.83 3.56 -1.53
CA PHE A 14 6.50 2.14 -1.52
C PHE A 14 5.01 1.98 -1.22
N ALA A 15 4.40 0.93 -1.73
CA ALA A 15 3.01 0.62 -1.46
C ALA A 15 2.79 -0.88 -1.35
N ILE A 16 1.69 -1.25 -0.70
CA ILE A 16 1.37 -2.66 -0.52
C ILE A 16 0.72 -3.23 -1.78
N THR A 17 0.98 -4.49 -2.07
CA THR A 17 0.29 -5.31 -3.06
C THR A 17 -0.24 -6.58 -2.39
N ALA A 18 -1.38 -7.08 -2.86
CA ALA A 18 -1.93 -8.35 -2.39
C ALA A 18 -1.36 -9.48 -3.26
N CYS A 19 -0.44 -10.27 -2.72
CA CYS A 19 0.19 -11.36 -3.44
C CYS A 19 -0.65 -12.64 -3.29
N LYS A 20 -1.31 -13.06 -4.37
CA LYS A 20 -2.18 -14.26 -4.36
C LYS A 20 -1.41 -15.57 -4.13
N THR A 21 -0.15 -15.63 -4.52
CA THR A 21 0.65 -16.86 -4.42
C THR A 21 1.16 -17.11 -3.00
N SER A 22 1.60 -16.06 -2.29
CA SER A 22 2.00 -16.16 -0.88
C SER A 22 0.83 -15.95 0.09
N ASN A 23 -0.34 -15.51 -0.40
CA ASN A 23 -1.52 -15.14 0.40
C ASN A 23 -1.20 -14.10 1.48
N GLU A 24 -0.33 -13.14 1.14
CA GLU A 24 0.21 -12.12 2.03
C GLU A 24 0.24 -10.76 1.33
N PHE A 25 0.31 -9.70 2.14
CA PHE A 25 0.62 -8.38 1.63
C PHE A 25 2.14 -8.25 1.45
N GLN A 26 2.57 -7.67 0.35
CA GLN A 26 3.97 -7.41 0.08
C GLN A 26 4.18 -5.92 -0.16
N LEU A 27 5.34 -5.42 0.23
CA LEU A 27 5.74 -4.04 -0.04
C LEU A 27 6.48 -3.97 -1.37
N ILE A 28 6.00 -3.15 -2.30
CA ILE A 28 6.63 -2.95 -3.60
C ILE A 28 6.98 -1.48 -3.82
N PRO A 29 8.10 -1.17 -4.50
CA PRO A 29 8.45 0.19 -4.87
C PRO A 29 7.46 0.73 -5.92
N LEU A 30 7.13 2.02 -5.82
CA LEU A 30 6.37 2.76 -6.81
C LEU A 30 7.31 3.50 -7.76
N ASP A 31 8.12 2.73 -8.48
CA ASP A 31 9.15 3.23 -9.42
C ASP A 31 8.61 3.43 -10.85
N SER A 32 7.47 2.83 -11.17
CA SER A 32 6.93 2.74 -12.52
C SER A 32 5.40 2.74 -12.52
N GLU A 33 4.80 3.18 -13.62
CA GLU A 33 3.33 3.10 -13.81
C GLU A 33 2.82 1.65 -13.76
N VAL A 34 3.66 0.70 -14.18
CA VAL A 34 3.32 -0.73 -14.09
C VAL A 34 3.19 -1.16 -12.63
N ALA A 35 3.98 -0.62 -11.71
CA ALA A 35 3.85 -0.87 -10.29
C ALA A 35 2.53 -0.31 -9.72
N LEU A 36 2.08 0.86 -10.20
CA LEU A 36 0.79 1.45 -9.78
C LEU A 36 -0.41 0.58 -10.13
N ASN A 37 -0.34 -0.19 -11.22
CA ASN A 37 -1.41 -1.13 -11.57
C ASN A 37 -1.40 -2.41 -10.72
N LYS A 38 -0.34 -2.65 -9.93
CA LYS A 38 -0.16 -3.85 -9.10
C LYS A 38 -0.44 -3.61 -7.62
N ILE A 39 -0.52 -2.35 -7.17
CA ILE A 39 -0.74 -2.05 -5.77
C ILE A 39 -2.19 -2.27 -5.36
N PHE A 40 -2.39 -2.47 -4.06
CA PHE A 40 -3.71 -2.44 -3.46
C PHE A 40 -4.30 -1.03 -3.58
N SER A 41 -5.47 -0.93 -4.20
CA SER A 41 -6.25 0.29 -4.29
C SER A 41 -7.68 0.03 -3.82
N HIS A 42 -8.27 1.02 -3.16
CA HIS A 42 -9.63 0.94 -2.64
C HIS A 42 -10.40 2.23 -2.97
N PRO A 43 -11.66 2.14 -3.46
CA PRO A 43 -12.44 3.33 -3.82
C PRO A 43 -12.79 4.22 -2.62
N TYR A 44 -12.82 3.65 -1.41
CA TYR A 44 -13.18 4.35 -0.18
C TYR A 44 -12.04 4.36 0.86
N ARG A 45 -11.75 5.52 1.43
CA ARG A 45 -10.71 5.68 2.47
C ARG A 45 -10.94 4.80 3.68
N ALA A 46 -12.20 4.67 4.11
CA ALA A 46 -12.57 3.84 5.26
C ALA A 46 -12.20 2.37 5.05
N GLY A 47 -12.42 1.81 3.85
CA GLY A 47 -12.03 0.44 3.54
C GLY A 47 -10.51 0.27 3.51
N ALA A 48 -9.77 1.21 2.92
CA ALA A 48 -8.31 1.20 3.00
C ALA A 48 -7.81 1.27 4.45
N GLN A 49 -8.44 2.07 5.30
CA GLN A 49 -8.09 2.17 6.71
C GLN A 49 -8.33 0.86 7.47
N GLN A 50 -9.42 0.13 7.17
CA GLN A 50 -9.68 -1.17 7.77
C GLN A 50 -8.58 -2.19 7.42
N ILE A 51 -8.13 -2.20 6.17
CA ILE A 51 -7.03 -3.06 5.73
C ILE A 51 -5.73 -2.66 6.43
N LEU A 52 -5.42 -1.36 6.52
CA LEU A 52 -4.23 -0.90 7.26
C LEU A 52 -4.26 -1.33 8.74
N THR A 53 -5.41 -1.20 9.41
CA THR A 53 -5.58 -1.68 10.79
C THR A 53 -5.39 -3.19 10.91
N TRP A 54 -5.88 -3.94 9.92
CA TRP A 54 -5.68 -5.39 9.88
C TRP A 54 -4.20 -5.75 9.71
N ILE A 55 -3.48 -5.07 8.79
CA ILE A 55 -2.04 -5.27 8.57
C ILE A 55 -1.27 -4.99 9.86
N ASN A 56 -1.53 -3.83 10.49
CA ASN A 56 -0.86 -3.45 11.73
C ASN A 56 -1.06 -4.45 12.88
N LYS A 57 -2.18 -5.20 12.87
CA LYS A 57 -2.49 -6.19 13.90
C LYS A 57 -1.93 -7.59 13.60
N ASN A 58 -1.93 -8.00 12.32
CA ASN A 58 -1.61 -9.37 11.92
C ASN A 58 -0.20 -9.53 11.35
N ASP A 59 0.34 -8.49 10.72
CA ASP A 59 1.63 -8.51 10.04
C ASP A 59 2.60 -7.54 10.72
N ARG A 60 3.41 -8.07 11.64
CA ARG A 60 4.40 -7.29 12.38
C ARG A 60 5.52 -6.73 11.51
N SER A 61 5.78 -7.35 10.35
CA SER A 61 6.83 -6.90 9.44
C SER A 61 6.37 -5.62 8.74
N LEU A 62 5.18 -5.65 8.15
CA LEU A 62 4.58 -4.48 7.50
C LEU A 62 4.16 -3.39 8.50
N ALA A 63 3.73 -3.76 9.71
CA ALA A 63 3.38 -2.80 10.76
C ALA A 63 4.54 -1.85 11.14
N ARG A 64 5.78 -2.28 10.91
CA ARG A 64 6.99 -1.49 11.20
C ARG A 64 7.35 -0.51 10.09
N GLU A 65 6.74 -0.63 8.92
CA GLU A 65 7.06 0.17 7.74
C GLU A 65 6.27 1.50 7.71
N GLU A 66 5.71 1.97 8.83
CA GLU A 66 5.01 3.27 8.97
C GLU A 66 3.96 3.53 7.86
N LEU A 67 3.19 2.49 7.52
CA LEU A 67 2.20 2.54 6.45
C LEU A 67 1.08 3.55 6.74
N SER A 68 0.67 4.28 5.71
CA SER A 68 -0.38 5.30 5.77
C SER A 68 -1.32 5.21 4.56
N VAL A 69 -2.59 5.62 4.75
CA VAL A 69 -3.54 5.71 3.64
C VAL A 69 -3.31 7.02 2.89
N CYS A 70 -2.97 6.91 1.60
CA CYS A 70 -2.71 8.03 0.70
C CYS A 70 -3.65 8.01 -0.51
N ASP A 71 -3.86 9.17 -1.14
CA ASP A 71 -4.50 9.25 -2.45
C ASP A 71 -3.60 8.66 -3.54
N GLU A 72 -4.14 7.77 -4.36
CA GLU A 72 -3.42 7.15 -5.49
C GLU A 72 -2.89 8.22 -6.46
N ALA A 73 -3.62 9.33 -6.61
CA ALA A 73 -3.24 10.43 -7.47
C ALA A 73 -1.91 11.09 -7.08
N ARG A 74 -1.41 10.91 -5.84
CA ARG A 74 -0.09 11.41 -5.43
C ARG A 74 1.07 10.70 -6.14
N PHE A 75 0.81 9.53 -6.71
CA PHE A 75 1.83 8.68 -7.32
C PHE A 75 1.72 8.59 -8.84
N ARG A 76 0.55 8.93 -9.41
CA ARG A 76 0.40 9.14 -10.86
C ARG A 76 1.00 10.49 -11.22
N LYS A 77 2.15 10.50 -11.90
CA LYS A 77 2.80 11.70 -12.44
C LYS A 77 2.55 11.82 -13.93
#